data_AF-D3S760-F1
#
_entry.id   AF-D3S760-F1
#
_cell.length_a   1.000
_cell.length_b   1.000
_cell.length_c   1.000
_cell.angle_alpha   90.00
_cell.angle_beta   90.00
_cell.angle_gamma   90.00
#
_symmetry.space_group_name_H-M   'P 1'
#
loop_
_entity.id
_entity.type
_entity.pdbx_description
1 polymer ?
#
loop_
_entity_poly.entity_id
_entity_poly.type
_entity_poly.pdbx_seq_one_letter_code
_entity_poly.pdbx_strand_id
1 'polypeptide(L)'
;MGNKEINILKIRANLIKYVDVEEIEDLPRVKVKSVEEFLEAIRVLGKQVICRYVDNIEQIFFFVDNGVIFYIPSDGFKTLFDLINAKSLGLSAEEYYEYLELGDIEEYKKYKSSGFKSIEEYKKAKELGFIGGLEKLVKEGIARKVDDKYCIEYLFYGILEEETFSNDAELYYFAIEKGFSDFDELFNALKAGFGDANEYKDALERGFKDAYEYNDALSKGFKDAEEYRIAKAIGVGSKKELEEYMQLKRICENFGLETFEEGYLLKVLMDMELDGEITLKDLYNKLKEKERLMKIKKDMLNKLANISSPSWYSTRFTTVDDLEEYLENSEIISYLGEYLKEEKIFRRIYPPKPSRRIVIIDAISVLNNMHNLSPNSVESLIKKIKNAGFKNIITVIDKATYYKIRGKDICRFLANECNIKISDSEDEAYSLIIEYIKNFGALVISNASFKDYVIKDPKLSHREIKEYIIPFTVENGEINLDIELLRKLYTELVTKRIEKIKANVVS
;
A
#
# COMPACT_ATOMS: atom_id res chain seq x y z
N MET A 1 -22.65 58.51 26.47
CA MET A 1 -24.06 58.22 26.76
C MET A 1 -24.16 56.91 27.51
N GLY A 2 -25.05 56.80 28.48
CA GLY A 2 -25.28 55.54 29.18
C GLY A 2 -26.12 54.57 28.33
N ASN A 3 -26.01 53.25 28.56
CA ASN A 3 -26.80 52.22 27.86
C ASN A 3 -28.31 52.50 27.87
N LYS A 4 -28.82 53.13 28.94
CA LYS A 4 -30.23 53.49 29.09
C LYS A 4 -30.70 54.58 28.10
N GLU A 5 -29.84 55.55 27.80
CA GLU A 5 -30.16 56.65 26.86
C GLU A 5 -30.16 56.16 25.41
N ILE A 6 -29.19 55.32 25.06
CA ILE A 6 -29.09 54.68 23.74
C ILE A 6 -30.34 53.82 23.46
N ASN A 7 -30.81 53.06 24.45
CA ASN A 7 -32.01 52.23 24.28
C ASN A 7 -33.28 53.06 24.04
N ILE A 8 -33.42 54.21 24.70
CA ILE A 8 -34.56 55.12 24.48
C ILE A 8 -34.53 55.68 23.05
N LEU A 9 -33.35 56.05 22.55
CA LEU A 9 -33.19 56.55 21.18
C LEU A 9 -33.48 55.50 20.13
N LYS A 10 -33.03 54.26 20.35
CA LYS A 10 -33.35 53.11 19.49
C LYS A 10 -34.85 52.88 19.40
N ILE A 11 -35.57 52.89 20.53
CA ILE A 11 -37.04 52.76 20.55
C ILE A 11 -37.71 53.87 19.74
N ARG A 12 -37.28 55.12 19.92
CA ARG A 12 -37.83 56.28 19.18
C ARG A 12 -37.58 56.18 17.67
N ALA A 13 -36.35 55.84 17.27
CA ALA A 13 -35.96 55.74 15.86
C ALA A 13 -36.69 54.60 15.12
N ASN A 14 -37.00 53.50 15.81
CA ASN A 14 -37.70 52.35 15.23
C ASN A 14 -39.18 52.62 14.90
N LEU A 15 -39.78 53.67 15.49
CA LEU A 15 -41.18 54.04 15.26
C LEU A 15 -41.37 54.95 14.05
N ILE A 16 -40.28 55.35 13.40
CA ILE A 16 -40.31 56.34 12.33
C ILE A 16 -40.50 55.66 10.97
N LYS A 17 -41.38 56.24 10.16
CA LYS A 17 -41.59 55.83 8.77
C LYS A 17 -40.65 56.59 7.84
N TYR A 18 -40.10 55.89 6.86
CA TYR A 18 -39.19 56.44 5.88
C TYR A 18 -39.85 56.45 4.50
N VAL A 19 -39.55 57.48 3.71
CA VAL A 19 -39.89 57.56 2.29
C VAL A 19 -38.60 57.85 1.51
N ASP A 20 -38.32 57.03 0.52
CA ASP A 20 -37.23 57.29 -0.43
C ASP A 20 -37.66 58.37 -1.42
N VAL A 21 -36.80 59.37 -1.61
CA VAL A 21 -37.05 60.46 -2.55
C VAL A 21 -35.94 60.49 -3.60
N GLU A 22 -36.32 60.72 -4.86
CA GLU A 22 -35.40 60.75 -6.00
C GLU A 22 -34.80 62.14 -6.24
N GLU A 23 -35.52 63.19 -5.84
CA GLU A 23 -35.11 64.59 -6.05
C GLU A 23 -35.45 65.44 -4.81
N ILE A 24 -34.64 66.46 -4.55
CA ILE A 24 -34.86 67.46 -3.50
C ILE A 24 -34.90 68.84 -4.15
N GLU A 25 -35.97 69.60 -3.91
CA GLU A 25 -36.08 71.00 -4.34
C GLU A 25 -35.04 71.91 -3.65
N ASP A 26 -34.66 73.02 -4.29
CA ASP A 26 -33.67 73.97 -3.76
C ASP A 26 -34.26 74.83 -2.63
N LEU A 27 -34.43 74.21 -1.46
CA LEU A 27 -34.90 74.83 -0.22
C LEU A 27 -33.72 75.12 0.73
N PRO A 28 -33.82 76.16 1.58
CA PRO A 28 -32.86 76.40 2.66
C PRO A 28 -32.65 75.14 3.53
N ARG A 29 -31.39 74.80 3.81
CA ARG A 29 -31.03 73.57 4.54
C ARG A 29 -30.37 73.88 5.88
N VAL A 30 -30.75 73.13 6.91
CA VAL A 30 -30.20 73.19 8.26
C VAL A 30 -29.72 71.80 8.66
N LYS A 31 -28.40 71.65 8.86
CA LYS A 31 -27.82 70.43 9.41
C LYS A 31 -28.04 70.39 10.92
N VAL A 32 -28.72 69.35 11.40
CA VAL A 32 -28.95 69.13 12.83
C VAL A 32 -27.71 68.50 13.46
N LYS A 33 -27.37 68.91 14.69
CA LYS A 33 -26.06 68.59 15.30
C LYS A 33 -25.92 67.13 15.68
N SER A 34 -27.02 66.48 16.08
CA SER A 34 -27.00 65.10 16.53
C SER A 34 -28.30 64.37 16.21
N VAL A 35 -28.25 63.03 16.25
CA VAL A 35 -29.44 62.19 16.02
C VAL A 35 -30.49 62.43 17.10
N GLU A 36 -30.06 62.72 18.34
CA GLU A 36 -30.94 63.05 19.47
C GLU A 36 -31.72 64.33 19.20
N GLU A 37 -31.04 65.42 18.80
CA GLU A 37 -31.68 66.69 18.44
C GLU A 37 -32.59 66.52 17.22
N PHE A 38 -32.20 65.68 16.26
CA PHE A 38 -32.99 65.39 15.06
C PHE A 38 -34.29 64.67 15.40
N LEU A 39 -34.23 63.61 16.24
CA LEU A 39 -35.39 62.88 16.73
C LEU A 39 -36.31 63.76 17.60
N GLU A 40 -35.72 64.65 18.40
CA GLU A 40 -36.47 65.59 19.23
C GLU A 40 -37.18 66.66 18.40
N ALA A 41 -36.53 67.19 17.35
CA ALA A 41 -37.13 68.14 16.42
C ALA A 41 -38.33 67.53 15.68
N ILE A 42 -38.20 66.29 15.20
CA ILE A 42 -39.29 65.52 14.57
C ILE A 42 -40.48 65.39 15.53
N ARG A 43 -40.21 65.07 16.80
CA ARG A 43 -41.24 64.90 17.84
C ARG A 43 -41.97 66.20 18.14
N VAL A 44 -41.23 67.30 18.37
CA VAL A 44 -41.80 68.61 18.70
C VAL A 44 -42.59 69.19 17.54
N LEU A 45 -42.11 69.01 16.31
CA LEU A 45 -42.74 69.51 15.09
C LEU A 45 -43.81 68.56 14.52
N GLY A 46 -44.13 67.47 15.22
CA GLY A 46 -45.19 66.53 14.85
C GLY A 46 -44.97 65.82 13.51
N LYS A 47 -43.72 65.62 13.09
CA LYS A 47 -43.39 64.99 11.81
C LYS A 47 -43.52 63.47 11.92
N GLN A 48 -44.33 62.88 11.05
CA GLN A 48 -44.62 61.44 11.07
C GLN A 48 -43.78 60.61 10.07
N VAL A 49 -43.12 61.29 9.13
CA VAL A 49 -42.35 60.67 8.06
C VAL A 49 -41.03 61.42 7.92
N ILE A 50 -39.93 60.66 7.77
CA ILE A 50 -38.62 61.15 7.38
C ILE A 50 -38.39 60.76 5.92
N CYS A 51 -37.81 61.67 5.14
CA CYS A 51 -37.35 61.39 3.80
C CYS A 51 -35.89 60.90 3.83
N ARG A 52 -35.56 59.92 2.98
CA ARG A 52 -34.19 59.47 2.73
C ARG A 52 -33.82 59.82 1.29
N TYR A 53 -32.68 60.48 1.13
CA TYR A 53 -32.14 60.86 -0.16
C TYR A 53 -30.71 60.35 -0.30
N VAL A 54 -30.40 59.77 -1.46
CA VAL A 54 -29.11 59.19 -1.79
C VAL A 54 -28.80 59.53 -3.24
N ASP A 55 -27.76 60.31 -3.47
CA ASP A 55 -27.15 60.51 -4.79
C ASP A 55 -25.62 60.27 -4.72
N ASN A 56 -24.91 60.60 -5.81
CA ASN A 56 -23.45 60.41 -5.88
C ASN A 56 -22.64 61.35 -4.95
N ILE A 57 -23.28 62.36 -4.35
CA ILE A 57 -22.63 63.47 -3.64
C ILE A 57 -23.11 63.53 -2.17
N GLU A 58 -24.36 63.19 -1.90
CA GLU A 58 -25.04 63.39 -0.64
C GLU A 58 -25.92 62.19 -0.26
N GLN A 59 -25.83 61.80 1.01
CA GLN A 59 -26.69 60.77 1.60
C GLN A 59 -27.21 61.28 2.94
N ILE A 60 -28.51 61.55 3.03
CA ILE A 60 -29.12 62.23 4.16
C ILE A 60 -30.47 61.63 4.57
N PHE A 61 -30.75 61.72 5.87
CA PHE A 61 -32.10 61.67 6.42
C PHE A 61 -32.58 63.10 6.64
N PHE A 62 -33.79 63.44 6.18
CA PHE A 62 -34.31 64.79 6.32
C PHE A 62 -35.82 64.85 6.50
N PHE A 63 -36.31 66.00 6.96
CA PHE A 63 -37.72 66.36 6.91
C PHE A 63 -37.87 67.84 6.58
N VAL A 64 -39.03 68.23 6.05
CA VAL A 64 -39.32 69.62 5.70
C VAL A 64 -40.26 70.24 6.72
N ASP A 65 -39.91 71.43 7.21
CA ASP A 65 -40.78 72.25 8.05
C ASP A 65 -40.67 73.72 7.64
N ASN A 66 -41.81 74.38 7.42
CA ASN A 66 -41.90 75.80 7.05
C ASN A 66 -40.96 76.22 5.89
N GLY A 67 -40.81 75.37 4.88
CA GLY A 67 -39.94 75.63 3.72
C GLY A 67 -38.44 75.46 3.96
N VAL A 68 -38.05 74.83 5.08
CA VAL A 68 -36.65 74.54 5.42
C VAL A 68 -36.46 73.03 5.54
N ILE A 69 -35.37 72.52 4.95
CA ILE A 69 -34.93 71.13 5.08
C ILE A 69 -34.08 71.01 6.33
N PHE A 70 -34.54 70.23 7.31
CA PHE A 70 -33.72 69.82 8.44
C PHE A 70 -33.15 68.44 8.14
N TYR A 71 -31.83 68.28 8.20
CA TYR A 71 -31.19 67.02 7.81
C TYR A 71 -30.06 66.58 8.73
N ILE A 72 -29.76 65.28 8.67
CA ILE A 72 -28.56 64.67 9.22
C ILE A 72 -27.96 63.72 8.17
N PRO A 73 -26.63 63.59 8.06
CA PRO A 73 -26.01 62.59 7.19
C PRO A 73 -26.51 61.19 7.53
N SER A 74 -26.87 60.42 6.50
CA SER A 74 -27.23 59.01 6.67
C SER A 74 -26.01 58.11 6.73
N ASP A 75 -24.82 58.58 6.31
CA ASP A 75 -23.55 57.84 6.35
C ASP A 75 -23.64 56.42 5.73
N GLY A 76 -24.50 56.21 4.73
CA GLY A 76 -24.74 54.89 4.10
C GLY A 76 -25.78 54.00 4.81
N PHE A 77 -26.32 54.42 5.96
CA PHE A 77 -27.32 53.67 6.69
C PHE A 77 -28.72 53.82 6.08
N LYS A 78 -29.50 52.74 6.14
CA LYS A 78 -30.87 52.67 5.63
C LYS A 78 -31.88 53.34 6.55
N THR A 79 -31.64 53.34 7.87
CA THR A 79 -32.54 53.93 8.88
C THR A 79 -31.75 54.64 9.98
N LEU A 80 -32.39 55.56 10.73
CA LEU A 80 -31.80 56.14 11.94
C LEU A 80 -31.56 55.08 13.02
N PHE A 81 -32.38 54.02 13.07
CA PHE A 81 -32.16 52.91 13.99
C PHE A 81 -30.82 52.22 13.72
N ASP A 82 -30.54 51.92 12.45
CA ASP A 82 -29.28 51.32 12.02
C ASP A 82 -28.10 52.22 12.36
N LEU A 83 -28.20 53.52 12.06
CA LEU A 83 -27.19 54.53 12.38
C LEU A 83 -26.86 54.56 13.88
N ILE A 84 -27.88 54.59 14.74
CA ILE A 84 -27.70 54.61 16.21
C ILE A 84 -27.08 53.30 16.69
N ASN A 85 -27.55 52.16 16.16
CA ASN A 85 -27.08 50.84 16.57
C ASN A 85 -25.62 50.61 16.17
N ALA A 86 -25.28 50.90 14.92
CA ALA A 86 -23.92 50.79 14.39
C ALA A 86 -22.94 51.71 15.13
N LYS A 87 -23.31 52.98 15.35
CA LYS A 87 -22.47 53.92 16.12
C LYS A 87 -22.26 53.45 17.56
N SER A 88 -23.24 52.76 18.17
CA SER A 88 -23.07 52.16 19.50
C SER A 88 -22.11 50.96 19.52
N LEU A 89 -21.88 50.32 18.37
CA LEU A 89 -20.94 49.22 18.18
C LEU A 89 -19.60 49.67 17.57
N GLY A 90 -19.47 50.94 17.17
CA GLY A 90 -18.29 51.49 16.51
C GLY A 90 -18.13 51.05 15.05
N LEU A 91 -19.22 50.66 14.37
CA LEU A 91 -19.20 50.14 13.00
C LEU A 91 -19.62 51.21 11.98
N SER A 92 -19.00 51.19 10.81
CA SER A 92 -19.49 51.88 9.60
C SER A 92 -20.75 51.22 9.04
N ALA A 93 -21.39 51.82 8.02
CA ALA A 93 -22.59 51.25 7.41
C ALA A 93 -22.33 49.90 6.75
N GLU A 94 -21.23 49.78 6.00
CA GLU A 94 -20.82 48.53 5.36
C GLU A 94 -20.59 47.44 6.40
N GLU A 95 -19.78 47.72 7.42
CA GLU A 95 -19.48 46.78 8.51
C GLU A 95 -20.71 46.39 9.33
N TYR A 96 -21.65 47.32 9.55
CA TYR A 96 -22.88 47.05 10.28
C TYR A 96 -23.81 46.10 9.53
N TYR A 97 -23.96 46.27 8.21
CA TYR A 97 -24.79 45.37 7.42
C TYR A 97 -24.17 43.97 7.28
N GLU A 98 -22.85 43.87 7.18
CA GLU A 98 -22.13 42.60 7.30
C GLU A 98 -22.35 41.94 8.68
N TYR A 99 -22.21 42.72 9.76
CA TYR A 99 -22.47 42.25 11.13
C TYR A 99 -23.89 41.71 11.29
N LEU A 100 -24.90 42.36 10.69
CA LEU A 100 -26.28 41.90 10.76
C LEU A 100 -26.49 40.50 10.14
N GLU A 101 -25.68 40.12 9.15
CA GLU A 101 -25.74 38.77 8.55
C GLU A 101 -25.15 37.66 9.43
N LEU A 102 -24.31 38.03 10.41
CA LEU A 102 -23.75 37.12 11.40
C LEU A 102 -24.54 37.14 12.71
N GLY A 103 -25.12 38.28 13.08
CA GLY A 103 -26.00 38.45 14.24
C GLY A 103 -25.28 38.50 15.59
N ASP A 104 -23.95 38.38 15.62
CA ASP A 104 -23.13 38.41 16.84
C ASP A 104 -21.81 39.18 16.60
N ILE A 105 -21.44 40.06 17.53
CA ILE A 105 -20.30 40.98 17.36
C ILE A 105 -18.95 40.28 17.54
N GLU A 106 -18.90 39.25 18.38
CA GLU A 106 -17.68 38.46 18.56
C GLU A 106 -17.45 37.55 17.36
N GLU A 107 -18.53 37.01 16.79
CA GLU A 107 -18.50 36.28 15.52
C GLU A 107 -18.05 37.17 14.35
N TYR A 108 -18.53 38.41 14.28
CA TYR A 108 -18.08 39.39 13.29
C TYR A 108 -16.59 39.71 13.40
N LYS A 109 -16.09 39.91 14.63
CA LYS A 109 -14.65 40.13 14.86
C LYS A 109 -13.83 38.92 14.42
N LYS A 110 -14.28 37.70 14.72
CA LYS A 110 -13.63 36.47 14.25
C LYS A 110 -13.55 36.45 12.73
N TYR A 111 -14.67 36.64 12.03
CA TYR A 111 -14.71 36.75 10.57
C TYR A 111 -13.66 37.73 10.02
N LYS A 112 -13.60 38.95 10.56
CA LYS A 112 -12.62 39.96 10.11
C LYS A 112 -11.17 39.57 10.39
N SER A 113 -10.90 38.86 11.49
CA SER A 113 -9.56 38.35 11.78
C SER A 113 -9.17 37.08 11.01
N SER A 114 -10.15 36.32 10.50
CA SER A 114 -9.93 35.04 9.82
C SER A 114 -9.46 35.17 8.37
N GLY A 115 -9.50 36.36 7.77
CA GLY A 115 -8.95 36.64 6.43
C GLY A 115 -9.88 36.31 5.25
N PHE A 116 -11.13 35.91 5.49
CA PHE A 116 -12.10 35.59 4.43
C PHE A 116 -12.61 36.84 3.71
N LYS A 117 -12.81 36.72 2.39
CA LYS A 117 -13.31 37.83 1.56
C LYS A 117 -14.83 37.97 1.57
N SER A 118 -15.57 36.93 1.94
CA SER A 118 -17.03 36.96 2.05
C SER A 118 -17.55 36.21 3.27
N ILE A 119 -18.75 36.58 3.71
CA ILE A 119 -19.42 35.96 4.85
C ILE A 119 -19.85 34.53 4.52
N GLU A 120 -20.24 34.26 3.27
CA GLU A 120 -20.63 32.94 2.80
C GLU A 120 -19.47 31.94 2.88
N GLU A 121 -18.28 32.34 2.43
CA GLU A 121 -17.09 31.49 2.52
C GLU A 121 -16.69 31.24 3.97
N TYR A 122 -16.74 32.27 4.82
CA TYR A 122 -16.49 32.13 6.24
C TYR A 122 -17.46 31.15 6.91
N LYS A 123 -18.77 31.26 6.64
CA LYS A 123 -19.79 30.35 7.16
C LYS A 123 -19.52 28.91 6.72
N LYS A 124 -19.17 28.70 5.44
CA LYS A 124 -18.80 27.37 4.92
C LYS A 124 -17.55 26.82 5.61
N ALA A 125 -16.49 27.61 5.74
CA ALA A 125 -15.26 27.19 6.41
C ALA A 125 -15.50 26.86 7.89
N LYS A 126 -16.40 27.61 8.55
CA LYS A 126 -16.84 27.34 9.93
C LYS A 126 -17.59 26.02 10.05
N GLU A 127 -18.52 25.72 9.15
CA GLU A 127 -19.22 24.45 9.10
C GLU A 127 -18.27 23.26 8.90
N LEU A 128 -17.21 23.47 8.12
CA LEU A 128 -16.15 22.49 7.88
C LEU A 128 -15.05 22.48 8.98
N GLY A 129 -15.20 23.27 10.04
CA GLY A 129 -14.33 23.24 11.23
C GLY A 129 -13.01 24.01 11.13
N PHE A 130 -12.81 24.85 10.11
CA PHE A 130 -11.53 25.53 9.89
C PHE A 130 -11.28 26.76 10.78
N ILE A 131 -12.33 27.34 11.38
CA ILE A 131 -12.19 28.52 12.23
C ILE A 131 -11.55 28.15 13.57
N GLY A 132 -10.42 28.77 13.89
CA GLY A 132 -9.55 28.39 15.01
C GLY A 132 -8.66 27.17 14.71
N GLY A 133 -8.61 26.72 13.45
CA GLY A 133 -7.90 25.53 13.03
C GLY A 133 -6.38 25.64 13.25
N LEU A 134 -5.79 26.81 12.92
CA LEU A 134 -4.36 27.04 13.11
C LEU A 134 -3.94 26.97 14.59
N GLU A 135 -4.75 27.53 15.49
CA GLU A 135 -4.49 27.46 16.94
C GLU A 135 -4.55 26.01 17.44
N LYS A 136 -5.51 25.21 16.93
CA LYS A 136 -5.62 23.78 17.24
C LYS A 136 -4.39 23.00 16.75
N LEU A 137 -3.90 23.28 15.54
CA LEU A 137 -2.69 22.63 15.00
C LEU A 137 -1.44 22.97 15.82
N VAL A 138 -1.30 24.22 16.27
CA VAL A 138 -0.18 24.62 17.16
C VAL A 138 -0.27 23.90 18.50
N LYS A 139 -1.47 23.83 19.10
CA LYS A 139 -1.69 23.17 20.39
C LYS A 139 -1.30 21.69 20.37
N GLU A 140 -1.51 21.02 19.23
CA GLU A 140 -1.21 19.60 19.04
C GLU A 140 0.23 19.36 18.54
N GLY A 141 1.02 20.42 18.37
CA GLY A 141 2.42 20.32 17.94
C GLY A 141 2.60 20.00 16.45
N ILE A 142 1.56 20.14 15.64
CA ILE A 142 1.57 19.92 14.19
C ILE A 142 2.09 21.17 13.46
N ALA A 143 1.71 22.34 13.96
CA ALA A 143 2.16 23.63 13.44
C ALA A 143 3.07 24.35 14.43
N ARG A 144 3.98 25.18 13.92
CA ARG A 144 4.83 26.07 14.72
C ARG A 144 4.53 27.53 14.40
N LYS A 145 4.41 28.37 15.43
CA LYS A 145 4.21 29.81 15.23
C LYS A 145 5.57 30.50 15.13
N VAL A 146 5.80 31.19 14.03
CA VAL A 146 7.02 31.98 13.75
C VAL A 146 6.58 33.39 13.42
N ASP A 147 6.91 34.33 14.30
CA ASP A 147 6.37 35.70 14.27
C ASP A 147 4.83 35.70 14.24
N ASP A 148 4.24 36.33 13.22
CA ASP A 148 2.80 36.42 13.01
C ASP A 148 2.25 35.32 12.08
N LYS A 149 3.06 34.31 11.72
CA LYS A 149 2.69 33.22 10.81
C LYS A 149 2.73 31.85 11.49
N TYR A 150 2.01 30.92 10.89
CA TYR A 150 1.97 29.52 11.25
C TYR A 150 2.66 28.72 10.16
N CYS A 151 3.58 27.84 10.54
CA CYS A 151 4.38 27.03 9.65
C CYS A 151 4.03 25.56 9.89
N ILE A 152 3.78 24.82 8.81
CA ILE A 152 3.42 23.40 8.85
C ILE A 152 4.37 22.66 7.93
N GLU A 153 5.01 21.62 8.46
CA GLU A 153 5.83 20.69 7.69
C GLU A 153 5.03 19.42 7.41
N TYR A 154 5.08 18.93 6.18
CA TYR A 154 4.41 17.69 5.76
C TYR A 154 5.16 17.03 4.61
N LEU A 155 4.86 15.75 4.35
CA LEU A 155 5.31 15.06 3.15
C LEU A 155 4.27 15.20 2.04
N PHE A 156 4.75 15.56 0.85
CA PHE A 156 4.00 15.53 -0.39
C PHE A 156 4.68 14.54 -1.34
N TYR A 157 4.11 13.34 -1.49
CA TYR A 157 4.69 12.26 -2.28
C TYR A 157 6.17 11.99 -1.95
N GLY A 158 6.49 11.98 -0.64
CA GLY A 158 7.81 11.69 -0.11
C GLY A 158 8.80 12.86 -0.09
N ILE A 159 8.38 14.05 -0.53
CA ILE A 159 9.18 15.28 -0.44
C ILE A 159 8.72 16.07 0.79
N LEU A 160 9.67 16.43 1.66
CA LEU A 160 9.38 17.30 2.80
C LEU A 160 9.14 18.73 2.30
N GLU A 161 7.95 19.23 2.54
CA GLU A 161 7.50 20.57 2.19
C GLU A 161 7.19 21.36 3.47
N GLU A 162 7.32 22.69 3.37
CA GLU A 162 6.95 23.63 4.44
C GLU A 162 6.01 24.68 3.85
N GLU A 163 4.84 24.85 4.45
CA GLU A 163 3.87 25.88 4.04
C GLU A 163 3.60 26.86 5.18
N THR A 164 3.39 28.14 4.82
CA THR A 164 3.15 29.20 5.81
C THR A 164 1.77 29.84 5.66
N PHE A 165 1.09 30.00 6.79
CA PHE A 165 -0.27 30.52 6.87
C PHE A 165 -0.32 31.74 7.79
N SER A 166 -1.01 32.77 7.37
CA SER A 166 -1.23 34.00 8.13
C SER A 166 -2.57 33.99 8.87
N ASN A 167 -3.54 33.21 8.38
CA ASN A 167 -4.91 33.18 8.90
C ASN A 167 -5.64 31.87 8.50
N ASP A 168 -6.80 31.62 9.13
CA ASP A 168 -7.58 30.40 8.89
C ASP A 168 -8.13 30.29 7.45
N ALA A 169 -8.33 31.41 6.75
CA ALA A 169 -8.77 31.39 5.35
C ALA A 169 -7.69 30.76 4.44
N GLU A 170 -6.42 31.12 4.62
CA GLU A 170 -5.31 30.50 3.89
C GLU A 170 -5.23 28.99 4.15
N LEU A 171 -5.42 28.56 5.40
CA LEU A 171 -5.47 27.14 5.75
C LEU A 171 -6.65 26.42 5.05
N TYR A 172 -7.83 27.05 5.05
CA TYR A 172 -9.02 26.53 4.38
C TYR A 172 -8.78 26.36 2.87
N TYR A 173 -8.26 27.38 2.18
CA TYR A 173 -8.01 27.27 0.73
C TYR A 173 -6.96 26.21 0.40
N PHE A 174 -5.89 26.12 1.21
CA PHE A 174 -4.91 25.05 1.09
C PHE A 174 -5.56 23.66 1.23
N ALA A 175 -6.43 23.48 2.22
CA ALA A 175 -7.09 22.20 2.45
C ALA A 175 -7.94 21.79 1.24
N ILE A 176 -8.71 22.73 0.68
CA ILE A 176 -9.52 22.50 -0.53
C ILE A 176 -8.64 22.19 -1.74
N GLU A 177 -7.53 22.91 -1.92
CA GLU A 177 -6.58 22.66 -3.01
C GLU A 177 -5.95 21.26 -2.92
N LYS A 178 -5.61 20.82 -1.71
CA LYS A 178 -5.07 19.49 -1.41
C LYS A 178 -6.13 18.37 -1.32
N GLY A 179 -7.39 18.70 -1.62
CA GLY A 179 -8.48 17.73 -1.72
C GLY A 179 -9.07 17.24 -0.40
N PHE A 180 -8.81 17.92 0.71
CA PHE A 180 -9.42 17.63 2.00
C PHE A 180 -10.87 18.13 2.04
N SER A 181 -11.76 17.32 2.60
CA SER A 181 -13.20 17.61 2.67
C SER A 181 -13.56 18.49 3.86
N ASP A 182 -12.87 18.34 4.99
CA ASP A 182 -13.06 19.11 6.21
C ASP A 182 -11.76 19.24 7.03
N PHE A 183 -11.81 20.04 8.11
CA PHE A 183 -10.66 20.27 8.96
C PHE A 183 -10.22 19.00 9.72
N ASP A 184 -11.13 18.12 10.11
CA ASP A 184 -10.77 16.92 10.87
C ASP A 184 -10.00 15.92 9.99
N GLU A 185 -10.34 15.81 8.70
CA GLU A 185 -9.57 15.06 7.71
C GLU A 185 -8.16 15.63 7.55
N LEU A 186 -8.04 16.95 7.31
CA LEU A 186 -6.74 17.64 7.23
C LEU A 186 -5.91 17.42 8.50
N PHE A 187 -6.53 17.60 9.67
CA PHE A 187 -5.88 17.46 10.96
C PHE A 187 -5.29 16.06 11.15
N ASN A 188 -6.05 15.02 10.84
CA ASN A 188 -5.59 13.64 10.97
C ASN A 188 -4.50 13.31 9.94
N ALA A 189 -4.62 13.83 8.71
CA ALA A 189 -3.62 13.67 7.67
C ALA A 189 -2.29 14.33 8.04
N LEU A 190 -2.30 15.60 8.44
CA LEU A 190 -1.12 16.33 8.88
C LEU A 190 -0.48 15.69 10.12
N LYS A 191 -1.29 15.21 11.07
CA LYS A 191 -0.79 14.46 12.24
C LYS A 191 -0.06 13.16 11.85
N ALA A 192 -0.49 12.52 10.76
CA ALA A 192 0.18 11.38 10.16
C ALA A 192 1.29 11.79 9.16
N GLY A 193 1.54 13.09 8.98
CA GLY A 193 2.60 13.64 8.12
C GLY A 193 2.22 13.83 6.65
N PHE A 194 0.96 13.71 6.26
CA PHE A 194 0.50 13.83 4.87
C PHE A 194 0.03 15.25 4.54
N GLY A 195 0.49 15.79 3.41
CA GLY A 195 0.04 17.07 2.87
C GLY A 195 -1.05 16.98 1.79
N ASP A 196 -1.43 15.78 1.35
CA ASP A 196 -2.40 15.54 0.28
C ASP A 196 -3.46 14.52 0.71
N ALA A 197 -4.73 14.80 0.42
CA ALA A 197 -5.84 13.95 0.86
C ALA A 197 -5.89 12.60 0.13
N ASN A 198 -5.49 12.54 -1.14
CA ASN A 198 -5.49 11.29 -1.90
C ASN A 198 -4.36 10.39 -1.41
N GLU A 199 -3.18 10.96 -1.15
CA GLU A 199 -2.05 10.23 -0.58
C GLU A 199 -2.41 9.64 0.80
N TYR A 200 -3.04 10.44 1.67
CA TYR A 200 -3.50 10.00 2.98
C TYR A 200 -4.50 8.83 2.89
N LYS A 201 -5.50 8.94 2.01
CA LYS A 201 -6.52 7.89 1.79
C LYS A 201 -5.90 6.59 1.26
N ASP A 202 -5.06 6.69 0.23
CA ASP A 202 -4.39 5.53 -0.37
C ASP A 202 -3.47 4.83 0.65
N ALA A 203 -2.78 5.60 1.51
CA ALA A 203 -1.97 5.05 2.59
C ALA A 203 -2.80 4.28 3.62
N LEU A 204 -3.95 4.82 4.05
CA LEU A 204 -4.87 4.14 4.97
C LEU A 204 -5.45 2.86 4.36
N GLU A 205 -5.87 2.90 3.09
CA GLU A 205 -6.38 1.73 2.37
C GLU A 205 -5.35 0.59 2.31
N ARG A 206 -4.06 0.93 2.20
CA ARG A 206 -2.93 0.00 2.17
C ARG A 206 -2.38 -0.38 3.55
N GLY A 207 -2.99 0.14 4.62
CA GLY A 207 -2.67 -0.21 6.01
C GLY A 207 -1.46 0.52 6.63
N PHE A 208 -1.01 1.61 6.00
CA PHE A 208 0.05 2.48 6.53
C PHE A 208 -0.52 3.47 7.55
N LYS A 209 0.30 3.83 8.54
CA LYS A 209 -0.11 4.72 9.64
C LYS A 209 0.38 6.15 9.48
N ASP A 210 1.49 6.34 8.79
CA ASP A 210 2.15 7.63 8.62
C ASP A 210 2.80 7.74 7.23
N ALA A 211 3.01 8.99 6.80
CA ALA A 211 3.52 9.33 5.48
C ALA A 211 4.97 8.87 5.27
N TYR A 212 5.74 8.77 6.34
CA TYR A 212 7.12 8.30 6.27
C TYR A 212 7.17 6.80 5.95
N GLU A 213 6.45 5.96 6.69
CA GLU A 213 6.35 4.52 6.43
C GLU A 213 5.81 4.26 5.01
N TYR A 214 4.80 5.03 4.60
CA TYR A 214 4.16 4.91 3.29
C TYR A 214 5.14 5.18 2.13
N ASN A 215 5.76 6.36 2.13
CA ASN A 215 6.66 6.76 1.05
C ASN A 215 7.95 5.94 1.03
N ASP A 216 8.48 5.57 2.20
CA ASP A 216 9.62 4.68 2.33
C ASP A 216 9.30 3.29 1.73
N ALA A 217 8.10 2.74 2.00
CA ALA A 217 7.64 1.48 1.42
C ALA A 217 7.51 1.54 -0.11
N LEU A 218 6.84 2.59 -0.63
CA LEU A 218 6.68 2.79 -2.07
C LEU A 218 8.03 2.91 -2.78
N SER A 219 8.98 3.68 -2.22
CA SER A 219 10.32 3.85 -2.77
C SER A 219 11.09 2.53 -2.89
N LYS A 220 10.75 1.55 -2.03
CA LYS A 220 11.33 0.21 -1.99
C LYS A 220 10.50 -0.82 -2.78
N GLY A 221 9.43 -0.38 -3.44
CA GLY A 221 8.56 -1.15 -4.31
C GLY A 221 7.44 -1.90 -3.61
N PHE A 222 7.25 -1.72 -2.30
CA PHE A 222 6.18 -2.36 -1.53
C PHE A 222 4.85 -1.63 -1.74
N LYS A 223 3.76 -2.39 -1.85
CA LYS A 223 2.42 -1.81 -2.07
C LYS A 223 1.55 -1.77 -0.82
N ASP A 224 1.83 -2.66 0.13
CA ASP A 224 1.00 -2.91 1.31
C ASP A 224 1.86 -2.87 2.58
N ALA A 225 1.32 -2.33 3.65
CA ALA A 225 2.07 -2.15 4.90
C ALA A 225 2.50 -3.47 5.54
N GLU A 226 1.67 -4.52 5.41
CA GLU A 226 1.98 -5.84 5.96
C GLU A 226 3.20 -6.47 5.25
N GLU A 227 3.23 -6.45 3.92
CA GLU A 227 4.38 -6.91 3.13
C GLU A 227 5.65 -6.15 3.53
N TYR A 228 5.53 -4.84 3.73
CA TYR A 228 6.66 -4.00 4.11
C TYR A 228 7.19 -4.30 5.51
N ARG A 229 6.30 -4.52 6.49
CA ARG A 229 6.67 -4.87 7.87
C ARG A 229 7.32 -6.25 7.95
N ILE A 230 6.84 -7.23 7.17
CA ILE A 230 7.49 -8.53 7.03
C ILE A 230 8.91 -8.36 6.48
N ALA A 231 9.10 -7.55 5.43
CA ALA A 231 10.42 -7.27 4.88
C ALA A 231 11.36 -6.64 5.91
N LYS A 232 10.90 -5.63 6.65
CA LYS A 232 11.66 -5.02 7.75
C LYS A 232 12.06 -6.04 8.82
N ALA A 233 11.13 -6.89 9.24
CA ALA A 233 11.38 -7.90 10.28
C ALA A 233 12.45 -8.94 9.87
N ILE A 234 12.54 -9.26 8.58
CA ILE A 234 13.52 -10.21 8.03
C ILE A 234 14.85 -9.50 7.66
N GLY A 235 14.89 -8.16 7.69
CA GLY A 235 16.08 -7.38 7.34
C GLY A 235 16.29 -7.24 5.83
N VAL A 236 15.20 -7.19 5.07
CA VAL A 236 15.20 -7.04 3.61
C VAL A 236 14.87 -5.60 3.22
N GLY A 237 15.63 -5.03 2.27
CA GLY A 237 15.53 -3.61 1.92
C GLY A 237 14.62 -3.26 0.74
N SER A 238 14.10 -4.24 -0.02
CA SER A 238 13.27 -3.97 -1.21
C SER A 238 12.34 -5.13 -1.53
N LYS A 239 11.26 -4.88 -2.27
CA LYS A 239 10.32 -5.92 -2.72
C LYS A 239 11.02 -7.01 -3.53
N LYS A 240 11.89 -6.63 -4.46
CA LYS A 240 12.68 -7.57 -5.28
C LYS A 240 13.55 -8.50 -4.43
N GLU A 241 14.11 -7.97 -3.35
CA GLU A 241 14.90 -8.78 -2.42
C GLU A 241 14.04 -9.68 -1.54
N LEU A 242 12.81 -9.26 -1.20
CA LEU A 242 11.86 -10.11 -0.48
C LEU A 242 11.43 -11.29 -1.35
N GLU A 243 11.16 -11.03 -2.63
CA GLU A 243 10.86 -12.08 -3.62
C GLU A 243 12.01 -13.08 -3.74
N GLU A 244 13.25 -12.60 -3.78
CA GLU A 244 14.44 -13.46 -3.80
C GLU A 244 14.62 -14.27 -2.50
N TYR A 245 14.43 -13.64 -1.33
CA TYR A 245 14.45 -14.32 -0.04
C TYR A 245 13.41 -15.45 -0.02
N MET A 246 12.16 -15.16 -0.41
CA MET A 246 11.08 -16.14 -0.43
C MET A 246 11.37 -17.27 -1.42
N GLN A 247 11.94 -16.97 -2.59
CA GLN A 247 12.34 -17.98 -3.56
C GLN A 247 13.41 -18.92 -2.99
N LEU A 248 14.50 -18.36 -2.44
CA LEU A 248 15.59 -19.18 -1.90
C LEU A 248 15.15 -19.97 -0.67
N LYS A 249 14.30 -19.38 0.19
CA LYS A 249 13.73 -20.07 1.35
C LYS A 249 12.94 -21.31 0.91
N ARG A 250 12.10 -21.15 -0.11
CA ARG A 250 11.31 -22.24 -0.68
C ARG A 250 12.20 -23.33 -1.28
N ILE A 251 13.27 -22.97 -1.99
CA ILE A 251 14.27 -23.92 -2.50
C ILE A 251 14.93 -24.68 -1.32
N CYS A 252 15.39 -23.99 -0.29
CA CYS A 252 16.01 -24.62 0.87
C CYS A 252 15.05 -25.59 1.57
N GLU A 253 13.79 -25.21 1.78
CA GLU A 253 12.76 -26.06 2.40
C GLU A 253 12.43 -27.28 1.52
N ASN A 254 12.24 -27.08 0.21
CA ASN A 254 11.90 -28.14 -0.74
C ASN A 254 13.02 -29.17 -0.84
N PHE A 255 14.28 -28.75 -0.83
CA PHE A 255 15.43 -29.64 -1.04
C PHE A 255 16.23 -29.96 0.23
N GLY A 256 15.79 -29.47 1.40
CA GLY A 256 16.43 -29.75 2.69
C GLY A 256 17.84 -29.16 2.81
N LEU A 257 18.04 -27.95 2.30
CA LEU A 257 19.34 -27.26 2.31
C LEU A 257 19.48 -26.42 3.59
N GLU A 258 20.69 -26.36 4.15
CA GLU A 258 20.97 -25.70 5.44
C GLU A 258 21.18 -24.19 5.28
N THR A 259 21.73 -23.77 4.15
CA THR A 259 22.11 -22.38 3.89
C THR A 259 21.49 -21.81 2.61
N PHE A 260 21.34 -20.49 2.57
CA PHE A 260 20.86 -19.79 1.37
C PHE A 260 21.89 -19.80 0.24
N GLU A 261 23.19 -19.92 0.55
CA GLU A 261 24.23 -20.11 -0.47
C GLU A 261 24.11 -21.46 -1.19
N GLU A 262 23.75 -22.54 -0.49
CA GLU A 262 23.39 -23.82 -1.12
C GLU A 262 22.12 -23.69 -1.98
N GLY A 263 21.10 -22.98 -1.49
CA GLY A 263 19.88 -22.70 -2.26
C GLY A 263 20.16 -21.90 -3.53
N TYR A 264 21.05 -20.90 -3.44
CA TYR A 264 21.46 -20.09 -4.58
C TYR A 264 22.31 -20.90 -5.57
N LEU A 265 23.23 -21.74 -5.09
CA LEU A 265 23.95 -22.70 -5.92
C LEU A 265 22.97 -23.59 -6.70
N LEU A 266 22.01 -24.20 -6.01
CA LEU A 266 21.03 -25.09 -6.65
C LEU A 266 20.21 -24.35 -7.70
N LYS A 267 19.77 -23.12 -7.40
CA LYS A 267 19.08 -22.24 -8.35
C LYS A 267 19.93 -21.99 -9.60
N VAL A 268 21.20 -21.64 -9.45
CA VAL A 268 22.12 -21.40 -10.58
C VAL A 268 22.19 -22.64 -11.48
N LEU A 269 22.30 -23.84 -10.89
CA LEU A 269 22.36 -25.09 -11.66
C LEU A 269 21.03 -25.49 -12.29
N MET A 270 19.91 -25.18 -11.65
CA MET A 270 18.55 -25.40 -12.19
C MET A 270 18.26 -24.49 -13.37
N ASP A 271 18.75 -23.25 -13.34
CA ASP A 271 18.59 -22.24 -14.40
C ASP A 271 19.48 -22.51 -15.62
N MET A 272 20.46 -23.43 -15.52
CA MET A 272 21.25 -23.88 -16.67
C MET A 272 20.39 -24.65 -17.68
N GLU A 273 20.62 -24.42 -18.96
CA GLU A 273 20.08 -25.28 -20.01
C GLU A 273 20.63 -26.71 -19.87
N LEU A 274 19.84 -27.68 -20.31
CA LEU A 274 20.33 -29.07 -20.41
C LEU A 274 21.54 -29.12 -21.35
N ASP A 275 22.53 -29.92 -20.97
CA ASP A 275 23.86 -30.02 -21.60
C ASP A 275 24.72 -28.76 -21.44
N GLY A 276 24.23 -27.72 -20.76
CA GLY A 276 25.02 -26.57 -20.37
C GLY A 276 26.14 -26.95 -19.40
N GLU A 277 27.27 -26.24 -19.50
CA GLU A 277 28.45 -26.44 -18.68
C GLU A 277 28.80 -25.17 -17.92
N ILE A 278 29.33 -25.34 -16.70
CA ILE A 278 29.91 -24.24 -15.93
C ILE A 278 31.17 -24.72 -15.22
N THR A 279 32.24 -23.91 -15.30
CA THR A 279 33.48 -24.23 -14.59
C THR A 279 33.31 -24.02 -13.09
N LEU A 280 34.01 -24.81 -12.28
CA LEU A 280 34.06 -24.66 -10.82
C LEU A 280 34.42 -23.23 -10.42
N LYS A 281 35.38 -22.63 -11.13
CA LYS A 281 35.84 -21.26 -10.90
C LYS A 281 34.74 -20.24 -11.14
N ASP A 282 34.04 -20.34 -12.27
CA ASP A 282 32.97 -19.39 -12.61
C ASP A 282 31.78 -19.53 -11.66
N LEU A 283 31.44 -20.76 -11.28
CA LEU A 283 30.40 -21.04 -10.30
C LEU A 283 30.77 -20.45 -8.93
N TYR A 284 32.00 -20.70 -8.44
CA TYR A 284 32.48 -20.13 -7.19
C TYR A 284 32.47 -18.60 -7.21
N ASN A 285 32.93 -17.98 -8.30
CA ASN A 285 32.91 -16.53 -8.46
C ASN A 285 31.48 -15.97 -8.36
N LYS A 286 30.50 -16.60 -9.03
CA LYS A 286 29.08 -16.22 -8.93
C LYS A 286 28.55 -16.28 -7.49
N LEU A 287 28.92 -17.30 -6.72
CA LEU A 287 28.52 -17.41 -5.30
C LEU A 287 29.17 -16.31 -4.45
N LYS A 288 30.47 -16.05 -4.64
CA LYS A 288 31.19 -15.00 -3.90
C LYS A 288 30.73 -13.59 -4.25
N GLU A 289 30.38 -13.34 -5.51
CA GLU A 289 29.75 -12.07 -5.91
C GLU A 289 28.42 -11.86 -5.19
N LYS A 290 27.57 -12.90 -5.13
CA LYS A 290 26.31 -12.84 -4.39
C LYS A 290 26.55 -12.56 -2.91
N GLU A 291 27.45 -13.30 -2.27
CA GLU A 291 27.80 -13.09 -0.86
C GLU A 291 28.28 -11.66 -0.58
N ARG A 292 29.17 -11.12 -1.42
CA ARG A 292 29.67 -9.73 -1.29
C ARG A 292 28.54 -8.72 -1.40
N LEU A 293 27.64 -8.89 -2.38
CA LEU A 293 26.47 -8.01 -2.53
C LEU A 293 25.59 -8.04 -1.27
N MET A 294 25.36 -9.21 -0.69
CA MET A 294 24.56 -9.34 0.54
C MET A 294 25.26 -8.69 1.75
N LYS A 295 26.59 -8.80 1.86
CA LYS A 295 27.36 -8.08 2.89
C LYS A 295 27.26 -6.57 2.76
N ILE A 296 27.44 -6.03 1.54
CA ILE A 296 27.31 -4.58 1.28
C ILE A 296 25.92 -4.08 1.66
N LYS A 297 24.87 -4.81 1.26
CA LYS A 297 23.48 -4.48 1.60
C LYS A 297 23.25 -4.46 3.10
N LYS A 298 23.73 -5.48 3.82
CA LYS A 298 23.67 -5.53 5.29
C LYS A 298 24.36 -4.33 5.92
N ASP A 299 25.58 -4.00 5.48
CA ASP A 299 26.35 -2.91 6.06
C ASP A 299 25.67 -1.55 5.82
N MET A 300 25.05 -1.35 4.66
CA MET A 300 24.23 -0.16 4.39
C MET A 300 22.98 -0.12 5.28
N LEU A 301 22.26 -1.23 5.42
CA LEU A 301 21.07 -1.32 6.28
C LEU A 301 21.41 -0.99 7.73
N ASN A 302 22.48 -1.59 8.26
CA ASN A 302 22.91 -1.39 9.65
C ASN A 302 23.31 0.06 9.92
N LYS A 303 23.99 0.72 8.96
CA LYS A 303 24.36 2.14 9.05
C LYS A 303 23.14 3.06 9.03
N LEU A 304 22.14 2.77 8.21
CA LEU A 304 20.95 3.61 8.07
C LEU A 304 19.98 3.43 9.24
N ALA A 305 19.85 2.21 9.74
CA ALA A 305 18.86 1.89 10.76
C ALA A 305 19.39 1.97 12.19
N ASN A 306 20.72 2.07 12.41
CA ASN A 306 21.35 1.85 13.72
C ASN A 306 20.95 0.51 14.37
N ILE A 307 20.67 -0.50 13.55
CA ILE A 307 20.29 -1.85 13.98
C ILE A 307 21.45 -2.81 13.65
N SER A 308 21.67 -3.81 14.51
CA SER A 308 22.56 -4.94 14.23
C SER A 308 21.72 -6.15 13.84
N SER A 309 21.20 -6.15 12.60
CA SER A 309 20.44 -7.31 12.09
C SER A 309 21.40 -8.35 11.50
N PRO A 310 21.21 -9.65 11.77
CA PRO A 310 21.94 -10.70 11.06
C PRO A 310 21.59 -10.66 9.56
N SER A 311 22.56 -11.01 8.69
CA SER A 311 22.27 -11.19 7.27
C SER A 311 21.25 -12.31 7.15
N TRP A 312 20.16 -12.09 6.43
CA TRP A 312 19.26 -13.20 6.09
C TRP A 312 19.98 -14.23 5.22
N TYR A 313 20.98 -13.83 4.43
CA TYR A 313 21.76 -14.74 3.58
C TYR A 313 22.86 -15.46 4.38
N SER A 314 22.72 -16.77 4.53
CA SER A 314 23.66 -17.68 5.16
C SER A 314 24.61 -18.32 4.14
N THR A 315 25.85 -18.56 4.55
CA THR A 315 26.94 -19.07 3.69
C THR A 315 27.47 -20.41 4.17
N ARG A 316 27.98 -21.23 3.25
CA ARG A 316 28.60 -22.53 3.49
C ARG A 316 30.02 -22.61 2.93
N PHE A 317 30.25 -22.13 1.71
CA PHE A 317 31.49 -22.39 0.98
C PHE A 317 32.52 -21.33 1.32
N THR A 318 33.55 -21.66 2.10
CA THR A 318 34.61 -20.71 2.45
C THR A 318 35.70 -20.69 1.38
N THR A 319 35.96 -21.84 0.76
CA THR A 319 36.98 -22.04 -0.27
C THR A 319 36.40 -22.65 -1.55
N VAL A 320 37.18 -22.61 -2.63
CA VAL A 320 36.83 -23.30 -3.89
C VAL A 320 36.78 -24.82 -3.67
N ASP A 321 37.64 -25.35 -2.80
CA ASP A 321 37.72 -26.78 -2.48
C ASP A 321 36.45 -27.24 -1.74
N ASP A 322 35.88 -26.40 -0.85
CA ASP A 322 34.61 -26.69 -0.18
C ASP A 322 33.46 -26.85 -1.20
N LEU A 323 33.46 -26.02 -2.25
CA LEU A 323 32.47 -26.12 -3.33
C LEU A 323 32.72 -27.37 -4.18
N GLU A 324 33.97 -27.68 -4.51
CA GLU A 324 34.35 -28.89 -5.25
C GLU A 324 33.90 -30.15 -4.49
N GLU A 325 34.20 -30.24 -3.19
CA GLU A 325 33.76 -31.34 -2.33
C GLU A 325 32.23 -31.46 -2.29
N TYR A 326 31.51 -30.33 -2.23
CA TYR A 326 30.06 -30.33 -2.25
C TYR A 326 29.49 -30.80 -3.60
N LEU A 327 30.05 -30.36 -4.73
CA LEU A 327 29.62 -30.82 -6.06
C LEU A 327 29.87 -32.32 -6.27
N GLU A 328 30.95 -32.87 -5.70
CA GLU A 328 31.28 -34.30 -5.77
C GLU A 328 30.34 -35.16 -4.93
N ASN A 329 29.99 -34.71 -3.71
CA ASN A 329 29.36 -35.55 -2.71
C ASN A 329 27.87 -35.26 -2.48
N SER A 330 27.36 -34.12 -2.94
CA SER A 330 25.97 -33.73 -2.70
C SER A 330 25.00 -34.56 -3.55
N GLU A 331 24.11 -35.28 -2.86
CA GLU A 331 23.11 -36.14 -3.50
C GLU A 331 22.16 -35.32 -4.40
N ILE A 332 21.70 -34.15 -3.93
CA ILE A 332 20.79 -33.30 -4.71
C ILE A 332 21.45 -32.76 -5.98
N ILE A 333 22.74 -32.42 -5.92
CA ILE A 333 23.53 -31.98 -7.09
C ILE A 333 23.68 -33.13 -8.08
N SER A 334 23.90 -34.35 -7.59
CA SER A 334 23.99 -35.55 -8.43
C SER A 334 22.70 -35.87 -9.20
N TYR A 335 21.56 -35.33 -8.77
CA TYR A 335 20.29 -35.44 -9.49
C TYR A 335 20.14 -34.38 -10.59
N LEU A 336 20.88 -33.27 -10.49
CA LEU A 336 20.88 -32.21 -11.50
C LEU A 336 21.90 -32.43 -12.61
N GLY A 337 22.99 -33.15 -12.35
CA GLY A 337 24.06 -33.26 -13.33
C GLY A 337 25.24 -34.12 -12.90
N GLU A 338 26.33 -33.97 -13.64
CA GLU A 338 27.60 -34.61 -13.34
C GLU A 338 28.69 -33.56 -13.14
N TYR A 339 29.52 -33.77 -12.13
CA TYR A 339 30.75 -33.00 -11.95
C TYR A 339 31.93 -33.80 -12.51
N LEU A 340 32.64 -33.22 -13.46
CA LEU A 340 33.82 -33.77 -14.12
C LEU A 340 35.06 -33.24 -13.42
N LYS A 341 35.63 -34.07 -12.53
CA LYS A 341 36.71 -33.68 -11.61
C LYS A 341 37.97 -33.22 -12.34
N GLU A 342 38.34 -33.93 -13.40
CA GLU A 342 39.56 -33.65 -14.19
C GLU A 342 39.46 -32.30 -14.92
N GLU A 343 38.26 -31.97 -15.41
CA GLU A 343 37.98 -30.75 -16.15
C GLU A 343 37.57 -29.59 -15.25
N LYS A 344 37.23 -29.88 -13.98
CA LYS A 344 36.62 -28.94 -13.02
C LYS A 344 35.37 -28.26 -13.59
N ILE A 345 34.51 -29.05 -14.23
CA ILE A 345 33.28 -28.58 -14.88
C ILE A 345 32.08 -29.34 -14.31
N PHE A 346 31.01 -28.60 -14.00
CA PHE A 346 29.69 -29.20 -13.80
C PHE A 346 28.92 -29.15 -15.12
N ARG A 347 28.39 -30.30 -15.55
CA ARG A 347 27.53 -30.43 -16.72
C ARG A 347 26.10 -30.72 -16.30
N ARG A 348 25.17 -29.90 -16.78
CA ARG A 348 23.74 -30.00 -16.50
C ARG A 348 23.12 -31.16 -17.28
N ILE A 349 23.07 -32.33 -16.67
CA ILE A 349 22.49 -33.52 -17.30
C ILE A 349 21.48 -34.21 -16.42
N TYR A 350 20.52 -34.82 -17.09
CA TYR A 350 19.56 -35.69 -16.46
C TYR A 350 20.25 -37.04 -16.17
N PRO A 351 20.31 -37.50 -14.91
CA PRO A 351 21.15 -38.63 -14.54
C PRO A 351 20.87 -39.88 -15.40
N PRO A 352 21.91 -40.48 -16.03
CA PRO A 352 21.70 -41.59 -16.94
C PRO A 352 21.40 -42.90 -16.21
N LYS A 353 21.57 -42.99 -14.88
CA LYS A 353 21.31 -44.21 -14.10
C LYS A 353 19.92 -44.16 -13.45
N PRO A 354 19.08 -45.21 -13.54
CA PRO A 354 17.76 -45.24 -12.91
C PRO A 354 17.80 -45.00 -11.40
N SER A 355 18.86 -45.50 -10.74
CA SER A 355 19.08 -45.32 -9.30
C SER A 355 19.37 -43.87 -8.88
N ARG A 356 19.63 -42.97 -9.83
CA ARG A 356 19.81 -41.53 -9.62
C ARG A 356 18.63 -40.71 -10.12
N ARG A 357 17.56 -41.36 -10.59
CA ARG A 357 16.31 -40.71 -10.99
C ARG A 357 15.36 -40.59 -9.81
N ILE A 358 14.71 -39.44 -9.76
CA ILE A 358 13.62 -39.19 -8.82
C ILE A 358 12.34 -39.78 -9.41
N VAL A 359 11.70 -40.65 -8.64
CA VAL A 359 10.31 -41.08 -8.90
C VAL A 359 9.44 -40.45 -7.84
N ILE A 360 8.44 -39.68 -8.27
CA ILE A 360 7.45 -39.08 -7.38
C ILE A 360 6.21 -39.96 -7.36
N ILE A 361 5.75 -40.28 -6.16
CA ILE A 361 4.42 -40.81 -5.91
C ILE A 361 3.53 -39.61 -5.55
N ASP A 362 2.57 -39.30 -6.43
CA ASP A 362 1.51 -38.36 -6.12
C ASP A 362 0.52 -39.04 -5.17
N ALA A 363 0.71 -38.81 -3.86
CA ALA A 363 -0.12 -39.43 -2.85
C ALA A 363 -1.56 -38.89 -2.88
N ILE A 364 -1.79 -37.69 -3.40
CA ILE A 364 -3.13 -37.13 -3.54
C ILE A 364 -3.92 -37.99 -4.53
N SER A 365 -3.34 -38.22 -5.71
CA SER A 365 -3.95 -39.08 -6.74
C SER A 365 -4.06 -40.54 -6.30
N VAL A 366 -2.98 -41.11 -5.75
CA VAL A 366 -2.93 -42.52 -5.32
C VAL A 366 -3.90 -42.81 -4.19
N LEU A 367 -4.03 -41.93 -3.21
CA LEU A 367 -4.84 -42.15 -2.01
C LEU A 367 -6.26 -41.59 -2.10
N ASN A 368 -6.64 -40.96 -3.22
CA ASN A 368 -7.95 -40.32 -3.40
C ASN A 368 -9.11 -41.28 -3.08
N ASN A 369 -8.98 -42.56 -3.47
CA ASN A 369 -9.96 -43.62 -3.22
C ASN A 369 -9.43 -44.71 -2.28
N MET A 370 -8.83 -44.30 -1.16
CA MET A 370 -8.21 -45.21 -0.19
C MET A 370 -9.09 -46.40 0.25
N HIS A 371 -10.42 -46.24 0.32
CA HIS A 371 -11.33 -47.31 0.70
C HIS A 371 -11.34 -48.50 -0.28
N ASN A 372 -10.97 -48.25 -1.54
CA ASN A 372 -10.90 -49.28 -2.57
C ASN A 372 -9.53 -49.95 -2.62
N LEU A 373 -8.56 -49.50 -1.81
CA LEU A 373 -7.20 -50.04 -1.79
C LEU A 373 -7.04 -51.12 -0.72
N SER A 374 -6.29 -52.17 -1.07
CA SER A 374 -5.83 -53.15 -0.10
C SER A 374 -4.84 -52.51 0.89
N PRO A 375 -4.74 -52.98 2.14
CA PRO A 375 -3.84 -52.42 3.15
C PRO A 375 -2.36 -52.34 2.71
N ASN A 376 -1.93 -53.23 1.81
CA ASN A 376 -0.54 -53.37 1.38
C ASN A 376 -0.29 -52.86 -0.06
N SER A 377 -1.31 -52.31 -0.72
CA SER A 377 -1.23 -51.86 -2.11
C SER A 377 -0.12 -50.83 -2.37
N VAL A 378 0.06 -49.87 -1.47
CA VAL A 378 1.11 -48.84 -1.58
C VAL A 378 2.50 -49.43 -1.30
N GLU A 379 2.60 -50.39 -0.38
CA GLU A 379 3.84 -51.14 -0.16
C GLU A 379 4.24 -51.95 -1.41
N SER A 380 3.27 -52.63 -2.03
CA SER A 380 3.43 -53.35 -3.29
C SER A 380 3.92 -52.42 -4.42
N LEU A 381 3.29 -51.24 -4.56
CA LEU A 381 3.72 -50.22 -5.52
C LEU A 381 5.19 -49.81 -5.32
N ILE A 382 5.58 -49.45 -4.09
CA ILE A 382 6.95 -49.02 -3.79
C ILE A 382 7.96 -50.14 -4.06
N LYS A 383 7.63 -51.39 -3.70
CA LYS A 383 8.46 -52.56 -4.01
C LYS A 383 8.62 -52.73 -5.54
N LYS A 384 7.55 -52.56 -6.33
CA LYS A 384 7.64 -52.63 -7.80
C LYS A 384 8.60 -51.56 -8.36
N ILE A 385 8.52 -50.32 -7.86
CA ILE A 385 9.41 -49.22 -8.26
C ILE A 385 10.89 -49.53 -7.90
N LYS A 386 11.13 -50.00 -6.67
CA LYS A 386 12.49 -50.38 -6.21
C LYS A 386 13.06 -51.54 -7.01
N ASN A 387 12.26 -52.56 -7.30
CA ASN A 387 12.65 -53.70 -8.15
C ASN A 387 12.93 -53.28 -9.60
N ALA A 388 12.36 -52.16 -10.06
CA ALA A 388 12.69 -51.56 -11.35
C ALA A 388 14.03 -50.80 -11.34
N GLY A 389 14.71 -50.68 -10.20
CA GLY A 389 16.04 -50.08 -10.05
C GLY A 389 16.03 -48.63 -9.55
N PHE A 390 14.86 -48.04 -9.34
CA PHE A 390 14.71 -46.68 -8.83
C PHE A 390 14.83 -46.68 -7.31
N LYS A 391 15.78 -45.90 -6.79
CA LYS A 391 16.06 -45.83 -5.34
C LYS A 391 15.50 -44.55 -4.70
N ASN A 392 15.40 -43.48 -5.47
CA ASN A 392 15.06 -42.15 -4.94
C ASN A 392 13.57 -41.90 -5.15
N ILE A 393 12.78 -42.38 -4.20
CA ILE A 393 11.33 -42.27 -4.25
C ILE A 393 10.89 -41.16 -3.30
N ILE A 394 10.22 -40.15 -3.86
CA ILE A 394 9.64 -39.02 -3.12
C ILE A 394 8.13 -39.20 -3.11
N THR A 395 7.50 -39.07 -1.96
CA THR A 395 6.04 -39.03 -1.87
C THR A 395 5.62 -37.59 -1.61
N VAL A 396 4.88 -37.00 -2.54
CA VAL A 396 4.31 -35.65 -2.37
C VAL A 396 2.86 -35.79 -1.96
N ILE A 397 2.48 -35.10 -0.88
CA ILE A 397 1.15 -35.20 -0.27
C ILE A 397 0.71 -33.83 0.25
N ASP A 398 -0.56 -33.48 0.10
CA ASP A 398 -1.12 -32.30 0.75
C ASP A 398 -1.47 -32.60 2.22
N LYS A 399 -1.55 -31.54 3.03
CA LYS A 399 -1.84 -31.64 4.45
C LYS A 399 -3.16 -32.36 4.75
N ALA A 400 -4.20 -32.14 3.94
CA ALA A 400 -5.50 -32.75 4.17
C ALA A 400 -5.44 -34.27 3.91
N THR A 401 -4.79 -34.72 2.84
CA THR A 401 -4.58 -36.16 2.61
C THR A 401 -3.64 -36.77 3.64
N TYR A 402 -2.59 -36.07 4.06
CA TYR A 402 -1.68 -36.54 5.11
C TYR A 402 -2.43 -36.81 6.42
N TYR A 403 -3.32 -35.92 6.85
CA TYR A 403 -4.11 -36.14 8.08
C TYR A 403 -5.06 -37.35 7.98
N LYS A 404 -5.55 -37.70 6.79
CA LYS A 404 -6.38 -38.92 6.61
C LYS A 404 -5.58 -40.20 6.85
N ILE A 405 -4.26 -40.17 6.67
CA ILE A 405 -3.38 -41.34 6.86
C ILE A 405 -2.54 -41.30 8.12
N ARG A 406 -2.45 -40.15 8.78
CA ARG A 406 -1.64 -39.95 9.97
C ARG A 406 -1.98 -40.99 11.04
N GLY A 407 -0.95 -41.65 11.56
CA GLY A 407 -1.09 -42.72 12.57
C GLY A 407 -1.41 -44.12 12.02
N LYS A 408 -1.83 -44.24 10.76
CA LYS A 408 -2.05 -45.53 10.08
C LYS A 408 -0.72 -46.14 9.61
N ASP A 409 -0.70 -47.46 9.42
CA ASP A 409 0.51 -48.20 9.03
C ASP A 409 1.09 -47.72 7.69
N ILE A 410 0.22 -47.37 6.73
CA ILE A 410 0.62 -46.81 5.43
C ILE A 410 1.49 -45.55 5.58
N CYS A 411 1.18 -44.66 6.53
CA CYS A 411 1.95 -43.45 6.75
C CYS A 411 3.33 -43.77 7.35
N ARG A 412 3.41 -44.75 8.25
CA ARG A 412 4.69 -45.20 8.83
C ARG A 412 5.56 -45.87 7.76
N PHE A 413 4.96 -46.70 6.91
CA PHE A 413 5.64 -47.33 5.80
C PHE A 413 6.20 -46.30 4.82
N LEU A 414 5.38 -45.34 4.39
CA LEU A 414 5.84 -44.26 3.50
C LEU A 414 7.01 -43.48 4.12
N ALA A 415 6.97 -43.19 5.42
CA ALA A 415 8.02 -42.44 6.10
C ALA A 415 9.34 -43.23 6.22
N ASN A 416 9.27 -44.56 6.29
CA ASN A 416 10.44 -45.42 6.36
C ASN A 416 11.06 -45.67 4.97
N GLU A 417 10.23 -45.73 3.93
CA GLU A 417 10.65 -46.23 2.62
C GLU A 417 10.85 -45.14 1.57
N CYS A 418 10.35 -43.93 1.82
CA CYS A 418 10.35 -42.79 0.90
C CYS A 418 10.64 -41.49 1.63
N ASN A 419 11.10 -40.47 0.89
CA ASN A 419 11.15 -39.10 1.40
C ASN A 419 9.75 -38.46 1.25
N ILE A 420 9.08 -38.15 2.36
CA ILE A 420 7.75 -37.53 2.32
C ILE A 420 7.89 -36.00 2.29
N LYS A 421 7.25 -35.37 1.30
CA LYS A 421 7.08 -33.92 1.20
C LYS A 421 5.61 -33.57 1.44
N ILE A 422 5.35 -32.87 2.53
CA ILE A 422 4.01 -32.43 2.94
C ILE A 422 3.85 -30.97 2.52
N SER A 423 2.88 -30.68 1.66
CA SER A 423 2.53 -29.33 1.22
C SER A 423 1.26 -28.84 1.94
N ASP A 424 1.08 -27.52 2.09
CA ASP A 424 -0.08 -27.00 2.83
C ASP A 424 -1.39 -27.14 2.05
N SER A 425 -1.32 -27.24 0.72
CA SER A 425 -2.46 -27.44 -0.18
C SER A 425 -2.15 -28.37 -1.37
N GLU A 426 -3.19 -28.82 -2.06
CA GLU A 426 -3.08 -29.57 -3.33
C GLU A 426 -2.37 -28.75 -4.41
N ASP A 427 -2.65 -27.43 -4.48
CA ASP A 427 -2.02 -26.53 -5.45
C ASP A 427 -0.50 -26.42 -5.23
N GLU A 428 -0.06 -26.32 -3.98
CA GLU A 428 1.36 -26.32 -3.63
C GLU A 428 2.03 -27.67 -3.91
N ALA A 429 1.34 -28.77 -3.60
CA ALA A 429 1.82 -30.12 -3.88
C ALA A 429 2.07 -30.31 -5.37
N TYR A 430 1.11 -29.97 -6.23
CA TYR A 430 1.30 -30.10 -7.67
C TYR A 430 2.31 -29.11 -8.25
N SER A 431 2.42 -27.90 -7.70
CA SER A 431 3.49 -26.97 -8.07
C SER A 431 4.88 -27.57 -7.78
N LEU A 432 5.05 -28.20 -6.61
CA LEU A 432 6.27 -28.90 -6.25
C LEU A 432 6.57 -30.08 -7.20
N ILE A 433 5.57 -30.89 -7.54
CA ILE A 433 5.72 -31.97 -8.53
C ILE A 433 6.23 -31.43 -9.87
N ILE A 434 5.65 -30.33 -10.36
CA ILE A 434 6.07 -29.70 -11.62
C ILE A 434 7.51 -29.19 -11.52
N GLU A 435 7.91 -28.58 -10.39
CA GLU A 435 9.30 -28.19 -10.15
C GLU A 435 10.25 -29.39 -10.23
N TYR A 436 9.88 -30.54 -9.66
CA TYR A 436 10.69 -31.76 -9.75
C TYR A 436 10.80 -32.30 -11.17
N ILE A 437 9.70 -32.27 -11.96
CA ILE A 437 9.73 -32.66 -13.38
C ILE A 437 10.68 -31.73 -14.14
N LYS A 438 10.47 -30.41 -14.04
CA LYS A 438 11.21 -29.39 -14.79
C LYS A 438 12.70 -29.45 -14.51
N ASN A 439 13.07 -29.62 -13.25
CA ASN A 439 14.46 -29.48 -12.83
C ASN A 439 15.19 -30.82 -12.72
N PHE A 440 14.51 -31.93 -12.49
CA PHE A 440 15.18 -33.22 -12.29
C PHE A 440 14.77 -34.27 -13.33
N GLY A 441 13.81 -33.96 -14.21
CA GLY A 441 13.21 -34.93 -15.11
C GLY A 441 12.55 -36.06 -14.31
N ALA A 442 11.95 -35.72 -13.16
CA ALA A 442 11.34 -36.69 -12.27
C ALA A 442 10.17 -37.40 -12.97
N LEU A 443 10.07 -38.70 -12.77
CA LEU A 443 8.94 -39.49 -13.25
C LEU A 443 7.85 -39.49 -12.19
N VAL A 444 6.60 -39.25 -12.58
CA VAL A 444 5.50 -39.01 -11.63
C VAL A 444 4.42 -40.07 -11.79
N ILE A 445 4.14 -40.82 -10.73
CA ILE A 445 3.05 -41.78 -10.71
C ILE A 445 1.79 -41.06 -10.26
N SER A 446 0.89 -40.78 -11.20
CA SER A 446 -0.34 -40.02 -10.97
C SER A 446 -1.36 -40.27 -12.07
N ASN A 447 -2.64 -40.18 -11.71
CA ASN A 447 -3.77 -40.10 -12.64
C ASN A 447 -4.34 -38.67 -12.76
N ALA A 448 -3.74 -37.70 -12.08
CA ALA A 448 -4.15 -36.30 -12.17
C ALA A 448 -3.79 -35.69 -13.54
N SER A 449 -4.57 -34.71 -13.98
CA SER A 449 -4.39 -34.11 -15.31
C SER A 449 -3.30 -33.03 -15.35
N PHE A 450 -3.00 -32.38 -14.22
CA PHE A 450 -2.09 -31.22 -14.08
C PHE A 450 -2.37 -30.02 -15.00
N LYS A 451 -3.41 -30.03 -15.86
CA LYS A 451 -3.65 -29.02 -16.91
C LYS A 451 -3.67 -27.58 -16.38
N ASP A 452 -4.40 -27.36 -15.29
CA ASP A 452 -4.62 -26.02 -14.73
C ASP A 452 -3.35 -25.42 -14.07
N TYR A 453 -2.39 -26.28 -13.75
CA TYR A 453 -1.12 -25.90 -13.14
C TYR A 453 -0.05 -25.56 -14.17
N VAL A 454 -0.11 -26.18 -15.35
CA VAL A 454 0.83 -25.89 -16.45
C VAL A 454 0.50 -24.57 -17.15
N ILE A 455 -0.77 -24.17 -17.21
CA ILE A 455 -1.20 -22.89 -17.81
C ILE A 455 -0.54 -21.67 -17.13
N LYS A 456 -0.12 -21.82 -15.86
CA LYS A 456 0.52 -20.77 -15.08
C LYS A 456 2.04 -20.63 -15.33
N ASP A 457 2.69 -21.56 -16.05
CA ASP A 457 4.12 -21.49 -16.42
C ASP A 457 4.30 -21.39 -17.96
N PRO A 458 4.66 -20.22 -18.51
CA PRO A 458 4.77 -20.02 -19.96
C PRO A 458 5.94 -20.77 -20.62
N LYS A 459 6.84 -21.39 -19.84
CA LYS A 459 8.04 -22.09 -20.36
C LYS A 459 7.85 -23.60 -20.58
N LEU A 460 6.73 -24.17 -20.17
CA LEU A 460 6.44 -25.61 -20.30
C LEU A 460 5.06 -25.82 -20.89
N SER A 461 4.98 -26.61 -21.95
CA SER A 461 3.69 -27.04 -22.49
C SER A 461 3.14 -28.21 -21.68
N HIS A 462 1.81 -28.27 -21.52
CA HIS A 462 1.15 -29.42 -20.89
C HIS A 462 1.52 -30.75 -21.56
N ARG A 463 1.86 -30.71 -22.86
CA ARG A 463 2.32 -31.86 -23.63
C ARG A 463 3.66 -32.40 -23.13
N GLU A 464 4.60 -31.53 -22.74
CA GLU A 464 5.91 -31.93 -22.23
C GLU A 464 5.82 -32.56 -20.84
N ILE A 465 5.02 -32.00 -19.93
CA ILE A 465 4.83 -32.56 -18.58
C ILE A 465 4.19 -33.94 -18.62
N LYS A 466 3.23 -34.15 -19.52
CA LYS A 466 2.54 -35.44 -19.66
C LYS A 466 3.49 -36.60 -20.02
N GLU A 467 4.63 -36.33 -20.67
CA GLU A 467 5.62 -37.36 -20.98
C GLU A 467 6.33 -37.93 -19.74
N TYR A 468 6.26 -37.22 -18.60
CA TYR A 468 6.84 -37.65 -17.33
C TYR A 468 5.81 -38.30 -16.39
N ILE A 469 4.52 -38.30 -16.77
CA ILE A 469 3.44 -38.85 -15.95
C ILE A 469 3.21 -40.31 -16.34
N ILE A 470 3.17 -41.17 -15.33
CA ILE A 470 2.96 -42.60 -15.44
C ILE A 470 1.61 -42.90 -14.78
N PRO A 471 0.56 -43.18 -15.57
CA PRO A 471 -0.74 -43.52 -15.03
C PRO A 471 -0.70 -44.90 -14.37
N PHE A 472 -1.65 -45.12 -13.47
CA PHE A 472 -1.83 -46.40 -12.79
C PHE A 472 -3.29 -46.83 -12.82
N THR A 473 -3.55 -48.13 -12.74
CA THR A 473 -4.90 -48.67 -12.55
C THR A 473 -5.02 -49.28 -11.15
N VAL A 474 -6.26 -49.37 -10.65
CA VAL A 474 -6.56 -50.07 -9.40
C VAL A 474 -7.47 -51.23 -9.72
N GLU A 475 -6.99 -52.45 -9.50
CA GLU A 475 -7.73 -53.69 -9.77
C GLU A 475 -7.70 -54.58 -8.54
N ASN A 476 -8.86 -55.03 -8.06
CA ASN A 476 -9.00 -55.83 -6.84
C ASN A 476 -8.30 -55.19 -5.60
N GLY A 477 -8.24 -53.86 -5.58
CA GLY A 477 -7.58 -53.07 -4.54
C GLY A 477 -6.07 -53.01 -4.61
N GLU A 478 -5.43 -53.60 -5.62
CA GLU A 478 -4.00 -53.45 -5.88
C GLU A 478 -3.73 -52.33 -6.89
N ILE A 479 -2.64 -51.59 -6.67
CA ILE A 479 -2.17 -50.56 -7.61
C ILE A 479 -1.30 -51.22 -8.66
N ASN A 480 -1.75 -51.16 -9.90
CA ASN A 480 -1.06 -51.68 -11.06
C ASN A 480 -0.42 -50.53 -11.85
N LEU A 481 0.91 -50.63 -11.95
CA LEU A 481 1.76 -49.69 -12.65
C LEU A 481 2.40 -50.40 -13.83
N ASP A 482 2.42 -49.77 -15.00
CA ASP A 482 3.17 -50.26 -16.14
C ASP A 482 4.68 -50.03 -15.90
N ILE A 483 5.35 -51.07 -15.40
CA ILE A 483 6.78 -51.05 -15.12
C ILE A 483 7.61 -51.00 -16.41
N GLU A 484 7.09 -51.54 -17.51
CA GLU A 484 7.76 -51.41 -18.80
C GLU A 484 7.69 -49.97 -19.27
N LEU A 485 6.56 -49.28 -19.13
CA LEU A 485 6.45 -47.84 -19.41
C LEU A 485 7.37 -47.01 -18.50
N LEU A 486 7.45 -47.31 -17.20
CA LEU A 486 8.38 -46.65 -16.27
C LEU A 486 9.85 -46.80 -16.73
N ARG A 487 10.26 -48.00 -17.16
CA ARG A 487 11.61 -48.26 -17.69
C ARG A 487 11.82 -47.69 -19.10
N LYS A 488 10.77 -47.70 -19.92
CA LYS A 488 10.77 -47.22 -21.31
C LYS A 488 10.87 -45.71 -21.35
N LEU A 489 10.09 -44.97 -20.55
CA LEU A 489 10.18 -43.52 -20.46
C LEU A 489 11.57 -43.08 -19.96
N TYR A 490 12.16 -43.82 -19.02
CA TYR A 490 13.57 -43.65 -18.67
C TYR A 490 14.50 -43.79 -19.89
N THR A 491 14.30 -44.82 -20.71
CA THR A 491 15.16 -45.12 -21.87
C THR A 491 14.91 -44.16 -23.04
N GLU A 492 13.66 -43.83 -23.35
CA GLU A 492 13.25 -42.99 -24.47
C GLU A 492 13.55 -41.50 -24.22
N LEU A 493 13.40 -41.00 -22.99
CA LEU A 493 13.83 -39.63 -22.65
C LEU A 493 15.35 -39.47 -22.78
N VAL A 494 16.11 -40.52 -22.47
CA VAL A 494 17.56 -40.59 -22.72
C VAL A 494 17.86 -40.72 -24.22
N THR A 495 17.07 -41.51 -24.98
CA THR A 495 17.32 -41.79 -26.40
C THR A 495 16.89 -40.66 -27.34
N LYS A 496 15.69 -40.07 -27.18
CA LYS A 496 15.25 -38.88 -27.92
C LYS A 496 16.23 -37.71 -27.72
N ARG A 497 16.92 -37.66 -26.58
CA ARG A 497 18.01 -36.70 -26.31
C ARG A 497 19.28 -37.04 -27.08
N ILE A 498 19.72 -38.29 -27.14
CA ILE A 498 20.84 -38.72 -28.01
C ILE A 498 20.56 -38.35 -29.47
N GLU A 499 19.33 -38.54 -29.94
CA GLU A 499 18.93 -38.18 -31.31
C GLU A 499 18.93 -36.66 -31.56
N LYS A 500 18.47 -35.86 -30.58
CA LYS A 500 18.52 -34.39 -30.66
C LYS A 500 19.96 -33.84 -30.61
N ILE A 501 20.84 -34.46 -29.82
CA ILE A 501 22.28 -34.15 -29.76
C ILE A 501 22.95 -34.48 -31.10
N LYS A 502 22.68 -35.66 -31.68
CA LYS A 502 23.19 -36.02 -33.01
C LYS A 502 22.71 -35.07 -34.10
N ALA A 503 21.48 -34.58 -34.02
CA ALA A 503 20.95 -33.61 -34.99
C ALA A 503 21.66 -32.24 -34.91
N ASN A 504 22.00 -31.76 -33.71
CA ASN A 504 22.66 -30.47 -33.50
C ASN A 504 24.18 -30.47 -33.75
N VAL A 505 24.83 -31.64 -33.77
CA VAL A 505 26.27 -31.78 -34.09
C VAL A 505 26.51 -31.94 -35.60
N VAL A 506 25.46 -32.23 -36.38
CA VAL A 506 25.51 -32.41 -37.84
C VAL A 506 25.00 -31.18 -38.60
N SER A 507 24.46 -30.18 -37.89
CA SER A 507 24.16 -28.83 -38.37
C SER A 507 25.26 -27.86 -37.99
#